data_AF-A0A522KR12-F1
#
_entry.id   AF-A0A522KR12-F1
#
_cell.length_a   1.000
_cell.length_b   1.000
_cell.length_c   1.000
_cell.angle_alpha   90.00
_cell.angle_beta   90.00
_cell.angle_gamma   90.00
#
_symmetry.space_group_name_H-M   'P 1'
#
loop_
_entity.id
_entity.type
_entity.pdbx_description
1 polymer ?
#
loop_
_entity_poly.entity_id
_entity_poly.type
_entity_poly.pdbx_seq_one_letter_code
_entity_poly.pdbx_strand_id
1 'polypeptide(L)'
;MNGARSPSSMPDFAVLGGGLCGRLVAWRLAGAGHRVALYERGGADGSNSAAWVAAAMLAPLAESAVAELLVTELGVASLETWPRILAELPEPVFFQRNGTLIVWHRADRTEAPLFERHMRANAPHWLADERFIALAGEQLDAAEPALAGRFGRGWLLAGDGQLDNRQALRALAAGLAQRGVETHWNTAVDDADPPRARVTIDTRGLGAKPALPALRGIRGEVVRVHAPGIGLTRPVRLLHPRYPIYVAPKQNDVYVIGATEIEGEDLSPMSVRSALELLSAAYTVHPAFGEARILELNTQCRPTLPDHLPALVWDGARTLRVNGLYRHGFMIAPEVADEAVRCAQALIEGRIADADAFEALRRESRWSAMLHAHGAGEPD
;
A
#
# COMPACT_ATOMS: atom_id res chain seq x y z
N MET A 1 21.63 -34.99 -24.70
CA MET A 1 22.79 -34.09 -24.53
C MET A 1 22.39 -33.01 -23.55
N ASN A 2 22.79 -33.19 -22.29
CA ASN A 2 22.55 -32.25 -21.20
C ASN A 2 23.42 -31.00 -21.43
N GLY A 3 22.79 -29.87 -21.75
CA GLY A 3 23.44 -28.57 -21.67
C GLY A 3 23.71 -28.26 -20.21
N ALA A 4 24.98 -28.31 -19.82
CA ALA A 4 25.45 -27.80 -18.54
C ALA A 4 25.03 -26.33 -18.42
N ARG A 5 24.18 -26.01 -17.44
CA ARG A 5 23.96 -24.62 -17.02
C ARG A 5 25.32 -24.10 -16.53
N SER A 6 25.87 -23.11 -17.21
CA SER A 6 26.94 -22.25 -16.66
C SER A 6 26.53 -21.85 -15.25
N PRO A 7 27.44 -21.76 -14.26
CA PRO A 7 27.12 -21.12 -13.00
C PRO A 7 26.54 -19.74 -13.34
N SER A 8 25.30 -19.46 -12.93
CA SER A 8 24.73 -18.15 -13.15
C SER A 8 25.66 -17.16 -12.46
N SER A 9 26.20 -16.24 -13.24
CA SER A 9 26.98 -15.13 -12.71
C SER A 9 26.15 -14.45 -11.62
N MET A 10 26.76 -14.20 -10.45
CA MET A 10 26.11 -13.60 -9.29
C MET A 10 25.21 -12.40 -9.69
N PRO A 11 23.96 -12.35 -9.21
CA PRO A 11 23.04 -11.27 -9.53
C PRO A 11 23.56 -9.93 -9.00
N ASP A 12 23.17 -8.86 -9.68
CA ASP A 12 23.46 -7.50 -9.24
C ASP A 12 22.66 -7.19 -7.97
N PHE A 13 21.39 -7.61 -7.93
CA PHE A 13 20.50 -7.43 -6.78
C PHE A 13 19.80 -8.72 -6.37
N ALA A 14 19.78 -9.00 -5.06
CA ALA A 14 18.84 -9.94 -4.44
C ALA A 14 17.74 -9.15 -3.74
N VAL A 15 16.48 -9.34 -4.14
CA VAL A 15 15.31 -8.76 -3.49
C VAL A 15 14.63 -9.83 -2.64
N LEU A 16 14.62 -9.64 -1.32
CA LEU A 16 14.00 -10.56 -0.38
C LEU A 16 12.58 -10.08 -0.07
N GLY A 17 11.58 -10.92 -0.27
CA GLY A 17 10.16 -10.58 -0.17
C GLY A 17 9.57 -10.17 -1.52
N GLY A 18 8.57 -10.92 -1.95
CA GLY A 18 7.77 -10.70 -3.17
C GLY A 18 6.40 -10.10 -2.89
N GLY A 19 6.30 -9.25 -1.86
CA GLY A 19 5.13 -8.39 -1.64
C GLY A 19 5.07 -7.25 -2.67
N LEU A 20 4.16 -6.29 -2.47
CA LEU A 20 4.01 -5.16 -3.39
C LEU A 20 5.32 -4.38 -3.62
N CYS A 21 6.00 -3.99 -2.54
CA CYS A 21 7.23 -3.20 -2.62
C CYS A 21 8.37 -3.97 -3.30
N GLY A 22 8.62 -5.22 -2.88
CA GLY A 22 9.67 -6.04 -3.49
C GLY A 22 9.45 -6.31 -4.98
N ARG A 23 8.19 -6.53 -5.41
CA ARG A 23 7.86 -6.65 -6.84
C ARG A 23 8.17 -5.38 -7.61
N LEU A 24 7.76 -4.21 -7.10
CA LEU A 24 8.03 -2.92 -7.75
C LEU A 24 9.54 -2.64 -7.85
N VAL A 25 10.29 -2.86 -6.77
CA VAL A 25 11.74 -2.65 -6.74
C VAL A 25 12.44 -3.58 -7.74
N ALA A 26 12.15 -4.88 -7.70
CA ALA A 26 12.75 -5.85 -8.62
C ALA A 26 12.40 -5.54 -10.09
N TRP A 27 11.14 -5.20 -10.35
CA TRP A 27 10.66 -4.85 -11.68
C TRP A 27 11.37 -3.61 -12.23
N ARG A 28 11.53 -2.55 -11.42
CA ARG A 28 12.24 -1.32 -11.82
C ARG A 28 13.74 -1.52 -12.02
N LEU A 29 14.41 -2.25 -11.13
CA LEU A 29 15.84 -2.57 -11.28
C LEU A 29 16.10 -3.36 -12.56
N ALA A 30 15.27 -4.36 -12.85
CA ALA A 30 15.37 -5.11 -14.10
C ALA A 30 15.08 -4.23 -15.33
N GLY A 31 14.10 -3.32 -15.22
CA GLY A 31 13.82 -2.31 -16.26
C GLY A 31 14.98 -1.35 -16.52
N ALA A 32 15.80 -1.10 -15.50
CA ALA A 32 17.05 -0.33 -15.61
C ALA A 32 18.25 -1.16 -16.09
N GLY A 33 18.02 -2.41 -16.52
CA GLY A 33 19.05 -3.28 -17.12
C GLY A 33 19.88 -4.10 -16.14
N HIS A 34 19.51 -4.15 -14.86
CA HIS A 34 20.23 -4.93 -13.84
C HIS A 34 19.78 -6.39 -13.80
N ARG A 35 20.67 -7.31 -13.42
CA ARG A 35 20.31 -8.70 -13.15
C ARG A 35 19.76 -8.84 -11.73
N VAL A 36 18.49 -9.21 -11.62
CA VAL A 36 17.78 -9.26 -10.34
C VAL A 36 17.30 -10.68 -10.06
N ALA A 37 17.53 -11.15 -8.85
CA ALA A 37 16.88 -12.33 -8.29
C ALA A 37 15.92 -11.92 -7.18
N LEU A 38 14.68 -12.43 -7.20
CA LEU A 38 13.65 -12.15 -6.20
C LEU A 38 13.28 -13.43 -5.46
N TYR A 39 13.27 -13.40 -4.13
CA TYR A 39 12.98 -14.55 -3.27
C TYR A 39 11.74 -14.28 -2.43
N GLU A 40 10.75 -15.16 -2.50
CA GLU A 40 9.49 -15.03 -1.76
C GLU A 40 9.04 -16.37 -1.18
N ARG A 41 8.67 -16.38 0.10
CA ARG A 41 8.21 -17.59 0.81
C ARG A 41 6.87 -18.12 0.30
N GLY A 42 6.03 -17.27 -0.28
CA GLY A 42 4.73 -17.60 -0.85
C GLY A 42 4.75 -17.73 -2.38
N GLY A 43 3.55 -17.91 -2.94
CA GLY A 43 3.34 -18.04 -4.37
C GLY A 43 3.38 -16.71 -5.14
N ALA A 44 3.49 -16.81 -6.46
CA ALA A 44 3.49 -15.68 -7.38
C ALA A 44 2.18 -14.87 -7.38
N ASP A 45 1.08 -15.44 -6.93
CA ASP A 45 -0.22 -14.77 -6.73
C ASP A 45 -0.20 -13.74 -5.58
N GLY A 46 0.70 -13.93 -4.60
CA GLY A 46 0.88 -13.05 -3.44
C GLY A 46 -0.24 -13.20 -2.40
N SER A 47 -1.01 -14.29 -2.41
CA SER A 47 -2.20 -14.49 -1.57
C SER A 47 -1.94 -14.41 -0.06
N ASN A 48 -0.71 -14.70 0.37
CA ASN A 48 -0.28 -14.64 1.77
C ASN A 48 0.28 -13.26 2.21
N SER A 49 0.06 -12.19 1.42
CA SER A 49 0.63 -10.86 1.67
C SER A 49 -0.40 -9.84 2.16
N ALA A 50 0.05 -8.81 2.89
CA ALA A 50 -0.79 -7.66 3.24
C ALA A 50 -1.38 -6.95 2.00
N ALA A 51 -0.66 -6.98 0.88
CA ALA A 51 -1.11 -6.40 -0.38
C ALA A 51 -2.31 -7.16 -0.98
N TRP A 52 -2.43 -8.48 -0.75
CA TRP A 52 -3.57 -9.26 -1.24
C TRP A 52 -4.88 -8.96 -0.50
N VAL A 53 -4.79 -8.63 0.79
CA VAL A 53 -5.93 -8.33 1.65
C VAL A 53 -6.35 -6.86 1.56
N ALA A 54 -5.41 -5.96 1.27
CA ALA A 54 -5.68 -4.52 1.20
C ALA A 54 -6.78 -4.16 0.18
N ALA A 55 -7.55 -3.13 0.50
CA ALA A 55 -8.53 -2.56 -0.42
C ALA A 55 -7.90 -1.75 -1.56
N ALA A 56 -6.60 -1.40 -1.46
CA ALA A 56 -5.87 -0.57 -2.43
C ALA A 56 -6.59 0.73 -2.83
N MET A 57 -7.12 1.42 -1.82
CA MET A 57 -7.45 2.84 -1.97
C MET A 57 -6.15 3.62 -2.16
N LEU A 58 -6.17 4.54 -3.12
CA LEU A 58 -5.09 5.46 -3.42
C LEU A 58 -5.60 6.85 -3.06
N ALA A 59 -5.72 7.12 -1.76
CA ALA A 59 -6.56 8.21 -1.26
C ALA A 59 -5.78 9.14 -0.31
N PRO A 60 -4.77 9.87 -0.81
CA PRO A 60 -3.91 10.71 0.03
C PRO A 60 -4.69 11.76 0.83
N LEU A 61 -5.72 12.38 0.23
CA LEU A 61 -6.56 13.35 0.96
C LEU A 61 -7.41 12.66 2.03
N ALA A 62 -8.02 11.51 1.71
CA ALA A 62 -8.82 10.80 2.71
C ALA A 62 -7.98 10.28 3.87
N GLU A 63 -6.75 9.85 3.60
CA GLU A 63 -5.84 9.31 4.60
C GLU A 63 -5.13 10.38 5.43
N SER A 64 -4.96 11.61 4.93
CA SER A 64 -4.30 12.68 5.69
C SER A 64 -5.02 13.03 6.99
N ALA A 65 -6.33 12.73 7.11
CA ALA A 65 -7.07 12.86 8.36
C ALA A 65 -6.51 12.00 9.52
N VAL A 66 -5.69 10.99 9.22
CA VAL A 66 -5.12 10.04 10.19
C VAL A 66 -3.64 9.73 9.96
N ALA A 67 -3.02 10.29 8.93
CA ALA A 67 -1.63 10.02 8.54
C ALA A 67 -0.77 11.29 8.63
N GLU A 68 0.53 11.10 8.80
CA GLU A 68 1.53 12.16 8.79
C GLU A 68 1.70 12.79 7.40
N LEU A 69 2.16 14.05 7.35
CA LEU A 69 2.33 14.80 6.10
C LEU A 69 3.20 14.07 5.07
N LEU A 70 4.29 13.42 5.51
CA LEU A 70 5.18 12.64 4.63
C LEU A 70 4.41 11.57 3.83
N VAL A 71 3.50 10.85 4.50
CA VAL A 71 2.68 9.80 3.88
C VAL A 71 1.72 10.40 2.86
N THR A 72 1.12 11.55 3.17
CA THR A 72 0.25 12.27 2.24
C THR A 72 1.02 12.70 0.99
N GLU A 73 2.21 13.29 1.16
CA GLU A 73 3.04 13.74 0.04
C GLU A 73 3.53 12.59 -0.85
N LEU A 74 3.97 11.48 -0.24
CA LEU A 74 4.29 10.23 -0.96
C LEU A 74 3.09 9.71 -1.73
N GLY A 75 1.90 9.76 -1.11
CA GLY A 75 0.65 9.31 -1.72
C GLY A 75 0.25 10.15 -2.93
N VAL A 76 0.39 11.48 -2.85
CA VAL A 76 0.13 12.40 -3.97
C VAL A 76 1.06 12.13 -5.14
N ALA A 77 2.36 12.02 -4.88
CA ALA A 77 3.33 11.73 -5.94
C ALA A 77 3.12 10.33 -6.54
N SER A 78 2.87 9.33 -5.71
CA SER A 78 2.57 7.96 -6.14
C SER A 78 1.31 7.87 -7.01
N LEU A 79 0.30 8.70 -6.75
CA LEU A 79 -0.92 8.79 -7.57
C LEU A 79 -0.64 9.15 -9.02
N GLU A 80 0.34 10.03 -9.24
CA GLU A 80 0.80 10.43 -10.57
C GLU A 80 1.75 9.39 -11.20
N THR A 81 2.37 8.55 -10.37
CA THR A 81 3.30 7.49 -10.82
C THR A 81 2.56 6.20 -11.19
N TRP A 82 1.44 5.88 -10.54
CA TRP A 82 0.67 4.67 -10.82
C TRP A 82 0.26 4.50 -12.29
N PRO A 83 -0.36 5.47 -12.98
CA PRO A 83 -0.74 5.30 -14.39
C PRO A 83 0.44 4.95 -15.29
N ARG A 84 1.63 5.49 -15.02
CA ARG A 84 2.86 5.20 -15.76
C ARG A 84 3.31 3.76 -15.54
N ILE A 85 3.32 3.30 -14.28
CA ILE A 85 3.61 1.89 -13.96
C ILE A 85 2.62 0.98 -14.69
N LEU A 86 1.31 1.25 -14.56
CA LEU A 86 0.26 0.40 -15.14
C LEU A 86 0.35 0.32 -16.67
N ALA A 87 0.76 1.40 -17.34
CA ALA A 87 0.94 1.42 -18.79
C ALA A 87 2.10 0.53 -19.28
N GLU A 88 3.10 0.28 -18.43
CA GLU A 88 4.25 -0.58 -18.75
C GLU A 88 4.02 -2.05 -18.36
N LEU A 89 2.98 -2.37 -17.60
CA LEU A 89 2.71 -3.74 -17.18
C LEU A 89 2.05 -4.55 -18.30
N PRO A 90 2.37 -5.85 -18.42
CA PRO A 90 1.85 -6.69 -19.50
C PRO A 90 0.39 -7.10 -19.33
N GLU A 91 -0.20 -6.90 -18.14
CA GLU A 91 -1.59 -7.23 -17.86
C GLU A 91 -2.36 -6.00 -17.36
N PRO A 92 -3.66 -5.89 -17.69
CA PRO A 92 -4.47 -4.77 -17.25
C PRO A 92 -4.74 -4.82 -15.75
N VAL A 93 -4.80 -3.64 -15.15
CA VAL A 93 -5.17 -3.41 -13.76
C VAL A 93 -6.26 -2.35 -13.72
N PHE A 94 -7.40 -2.66 -13.12
CA PHE A 94 -8.42 -1.66 -12.85
C PHE A 94 -7.83 -0.51 -12.03
N PHE A 95 -8.01 0.71 -12.51
CA PHE A 95 -7.55 1.94 -11.88
C PHE A 95 -8.55 3.06 -12.18
N GLN A 96 -8.80 3.90 -11.18
CA GLN A 96 -9.71 5.04 -11.31
C GLN A 96 -9.29 6.17 -10.36
N ARG A 97 -9.66 7.41 -10.71
CA ARG A 97 -9.40 8.64 -9.93
C ARG A 97 -10.65 9.54 -9.80
N ASN A 98 -11.80 8.92 -9.58
CA ASN A 98 -13.09 9.57 -9.41
C ASN A 98 -13.27 10.23 -8.04
N GLY A 99 -12.21 10.30 -7.22
CA GLY A 99 -12.22 10.85 -5.86
C GLY A 99 -12.63 9.84 -4.78
N THR A 100 -12.58 10.26 -3.52
CA THR A 100 -13.16 9.53 -2.37
C THR A 100 -14.33 10.33 -1.83
N LEU A 101 -15.47 9.70 -1.59
CA LEU A 101 -16.61 10.36 -0.95
C LEU A 101 -16.60 10.10 0.56
N ILE A 102 -16.50 11.16 1.35
CA ILE A 102 -16.65 11.13 2.81
C ILE A 102 -18.11 11.46 3.15
N VAL A 103 -18.78 10.57 3.86
CA VAL A 103 -20.18 10.72 4.26
C VAL A 103 -20.36 10.47 5.74
N TRP A 104 -21.43 11.01 6.32
CA TRP A 104 -21.79 10.79 7.72
C TRP A 104 -23.29 10.96 7.91
N HIS A 105 -23.84 10.24 8.89
CA HIS A 105 -25.24 10.41 9.27
C HIS A 105 -25.42 11.69 10.09
N ARG A 106 -26.67 12.20 10.16
CA ARG A 106 -26.99 13.42 10.92
C ARG A 106 -26.57 13.33 12.40
N ALA A 107 -26.65 12.12 12.96
CA ALA A 107 -26.24 11.83 14.33
C ALA A 107 -24.72 12.03 14.54
N ASP A 108 -23.92 11.71 13.52
CA ASP A 108 -22.46 11.67 13.57
C ASP A 108 -21.80 12.93 13.00
N ARG A 109 -22.56 14.02 12.81
CA ARG A 109 -22.08 15.27 12.22
C ARG A 109 -20.90 15.92 12.97
N THR A 110 -20.65 15.52 14.22
CA THR A 110 -19.54 15.99 15.04
C THR A 110 -18.20 15.43 14.61
N GLU A 111 -18.18 14.29 13.90
CA GLU A 111 -16.96 13.67 13.38
C GLU A 111 -16.37 14.46 12.21
N ALA A 112 -17.23 15.14 11.44
CA ALA A 112 -16.82 15.89 10.26
C ALA A 112 -15.79 16.98 10.61
N PRO A 113 -16.06 17.99 11.47
CA PRO A 113 -15.08 19.04 11.77
C PRO A 113 -13.71 18.52 12.24
N LEU A 114 -13.68 17.40 12.97
CA LEU A 114 -12.43 16.77 13.40
C LEU A 114 -11.65 16.21 12.22
N PHE A 115 -12.33 15.48 11.33
CA PHE A 115 -11.75 14.94 10.11
C PHE A 115 -11.18 16.05 9.21
N GLU A 116 -11.95 17.11 8.93
CA GLU A 116 -11.46 18.22 8.11
C GLU A 116 -10.24 18.90 8.73
N ARG A 117 -10.25 19.13 10.05
CA ARG A 117 -9.12 19.75 10.74
C ARG A 117 -7.83 18.94 10.58
N HIS A 118 -7.88 17.63 10.82
CA HIS A 118 -6.69 16.77 10.67
C HIS A 118 -6.27 16.69 9.20
N MET A 119 -7.23 16.55 8.28
CA MET A 119 -6.95 16.52 6.86
C MET A 119 -6.22 17.77 6.39
N ARG A 120 -6.66 18.96 6.83
CA ARG A 120 -6.02 20.25 6.47
C ARG A 120 -4.65 20.42 7.13
N ALA A 121 -4.43 19.85 8.31
CA ALA A 121 -3.14 19.91 9.00
C ALA A 121 -2.07 19.03 8.32
N ASN A 122 -2.48 17.90 7.75
CA ASN A 122 -1.57 16.87 7.23
C ASN A 122 -1.63 16.71 5.70
N ALA A 123 -2.21 17.67 4.99
CA ALA A 123 -2.21 17.73 3.54
C ALA A 123 -1.57 19.03 3.05
N PRO A 124 -0.87 19.01 1.90
CA PRO A 124 -0.41 20.24 1.27
C PRO A 124 -1.58 21.20 1.06
N HIS A 125 -1.43 22.47 1.45
CA HIS A 125 -2.53 23.43 1.45
C HIS A 125 -3.18 23.58 0.06
N TRP A 126 -2.37 23.63 -1.00
CA TRP A 126 -2.85 23.70 -2.39
C TRP A 126 -3.74 22.49 -2.75
N LEU A 127 -3.42 21.30 -2.23
CA LEU A 127 -4.18 20.10 -2.51
C LEU A 127 -5.51 20.14 -1.77
N ALA A 128 -5.50 20.49 -0.49
CA ALA A 128 -6.70 20.62 0.33
C ALA A 128 -7.68 21.65 -0.27
N ASP A 129 -7.19 22.81 -0.67
CA ASP A 129 -8.05 23.90 -1.15
C ASP A 129 -8.65 23.62 -2.53
N GLU A 130 -7.93 22.94 -3.43
CA GLU A 130 -8.44 22.65 -4.78
C GLU A 130 -9.23 21.35 -4.88
N ARG A 131 -9.02 20.39 -3.96
CA ARG A 131 -9.57 19.03 -4.10
C ARG A 131 -10.57 18.64 -3.03
N PHE A 132 -10.72 19.42 -1.96
CA PHE A 132 -11.77 19.22 -0.98
C PHE A 132 -13.05 19.94 -1.39
N ILE A 133 -14.07 19.18 -1.79
CA ILE A 133 -15.33 19.74 -2.31
C ILE A 133 -16.47 19.40 -1.35
N ALA A 134 -17.07 20.43 -0.74
CA ALA A 134 -18.25 20.26 0.08
C ALA A 134 -19.52 20.06 -0.77
N LEU A 135 -20.25 18.99 -0.48
CA LEU A 135 -21.47 18.60 -1.18
C LEU A 135 -22.67 18.57 -0.23
N ALA A 136 -23.83 18.97 -0.73
CA ALA A 136 -25.10 18.85 -0.01
C ALA A 136 -26.26 18.49 -0.95
N GLY A 137 -27.21 17.69 -0.45
CA GLY A 137 -28.42 17.30 -1.17
C GLY A 137 -28.12 16.75 -2.58
N GLU A 138 -28.75 17.35 -3.59
CA GLU A 138 -28.63 16.93 -5.00
C GLU A 138 -27.18 16.92 -5.53
N GLN A 139 -26.27 17.72 -4.96
CA GLN A 139 -24.85 17.70 -5.37
C GLN A 139 -24.17 16.39 -4.95
N LEU A 140 -24.53 15.85 -3.78
CA LEU A 140 -24.03 14.55 -3.32
C LEU A 140 -24.65 13.42 -4.15
N ASP A 141 -25.96 13.52 -4.41
CA ASP A 141 -26.68 12.55 -5.22
C ASP A 141 -26.14 12.52 -6.66
N ALA A 142 -25.80 13.67 -7.25
CA ALA A 142 -25.18 13.76 -8.56
C ALA A 142 -23.75 13.21 -8.57
N ALA A 143 -22.98 13.43 -7.48
CA ALA A 143 -21.64 12.89 -7.36
C ALA A 143 -21.65 11.36 -7.29
N GLU A 144 -22.48 10.77 -6.41
CA GLU A 144 -22.64 9.32 -6.28
C GLU A 144 -24.14 8.92 -6.29
N PRO A 145 -24.72 8.67 -7.48
CA PRO A 145 -26.14 8.34 -7.62
C PRO A 145 -26.59 7.11 -6.82
N ALA A 146 -25.67 6.17 -6.60
CA ALA A 146 -25.90 5.00 -5.76
C ALA A 146 -26.26 5.35 -4.30
N LEU A 147 -25.91 6.55 -3.83
CA LEU A 147 -26.21 7.03 -2.48
C LEU A 147 -27.30 8.10 -2.44
N ALA A 148 -28.04 8.30 -3.54
CA ALA A 148 -29.02 9.37 -3.65
C ALA A 148 -30.04 9.37 -2.50
N GLY A 149 -30.22 10.53 -1.85
CA GLY A 149 -31.15 10.72 -0.74
C GLY A 149 -30.73 10.05 0.58
N ARG A 150 -29.56 9.40 0.66
CA ARG A 150 -29.10 8.70 1.88
C ARG A 150 -28.36 9.62 2.84
N PHE A 151 -27.60 10.57 2.31
CA PHE A 151 -26.76 11.47 3.08
C PHE A 151 -27.09 12.91 2.72
N GLY A 152 -27.36 13.75 3.72
CA GLY A 152 -27.68 15.16 3.47
C GLY A 152 -26.46 16.02 3.15
N ARG A 153 -25.26 15.58 3.56
CA ARG A 153 -23.98 16.26 3.37
C ARG A 153 -22.86 15.24 3.22
N GLY A 154 -21.79 15.66 2.54
CA GLY A 154 -20.57 14.89 2.40
C GLY A 154 -19.45 15.73 1.80
N TRP A 155 -18.27 15.14 1.71
CA TRP A 155 -17.12 15.74 1.06
C TRP A 155 -16.64 14.84 -0.05
N LEU A 156 -16.47 15.40 -1.24
CA LEU A 156 -15.75 14.75 -2.32
C LEU A 156 -14.29 15.20 -2.26
N LEU A 157 -13.41 14.25 -2.00
CA LEU A 157 -11.97 14.43 -2.07
C LEU A 157 -11.53 14.08 -3.49
N ALA A 158 -11.49 15.09 -4.36
CA ALA A 158 -11.23 14.92 -5.78
C ALA A 158 -9.79 14.47 -6.03
N GLY A 159 -9.58 13.68 -7.09
CA GLY A 159 -8.26 13.21 -7.49
C GLY A 159 -7.77 11.97 -6.75
N ASP A 160 -8.28 11.68 -5.54
CA ASP A 160 -8.17 10.36 -4.90
C ASP A 160 -8.67 9.26 -5.84
N GLY A 161 -8.18 8.04 -5.63
CA GLY A 161 -8.46 6.93 -6.51
C GLY A 161 -8.40 5.58 -5.83
N GLN A 162 -8.34 4.54 -6.65
CA GLN A 162 -8.07 3.18 -6.22
C GLN A 162 -7.55 2.36 -7.39
N LEU A 163 -7.03 1.18 -7.08
CA LEU A 163 -6.81 0.14 -8.07
C LEU A 163 -7.31 -1.23 -7.59
N ASP A 164 -7.35 -2.22 -8.48
CA ASP A 164 -7.52 -3.61 -8.06
C ASP A 164 -6.18 -4.22 -7.62
N ASN A 165 -6.11 -4.53 -6.33
CA ASN A 165 -4.90 -4.97 -5.67
C ASN A 165 -4.40 -6.33 -6.16
N ARG A 166 -5.32 -7.24 -6.51
CA ARG A 166 -4.98 -8.60 -6.98
C ARG A 166 -4.52 -8.58 -8.42
N GLN A 167 -5.18 -7.78 -9.26
CA GLN A 167 -4.74 -7.55 -10.63
C GLN A 167 -3.35 -6.91 -10.64
N ALA A 168 -3.07 -5.93 -9.76
CA ALA A 168 -1.76 -5.33 -9.65
C ALA A 168 -0.66 -6.34 -9.27
N LEU A 169 -0.91 -7.22 -8.30
CA LEU A 169 0.05 -8.27 -7.92
C LEU A 169 0.34 -9.23 -9.08
N ARG A 170 -0.70 -9.66 -9.81
CA ARG A 170 -0.59 -10.55 -10.96
C ARG A 170 0.16 -9.87 -12.13
N ALA A 171 -0.23 -8.64 -12.46
CA ALA A 171 0.40 -7.85 -13.51
C ALA A 171 1.88 -7.57 -13.22
N LEU A 172 2.23 -7.29 -11.95
CA LEU A 172 3.62 -7.18 -11.52
C LEU A 172 4.38 -8.50 -11.64
N ALA A 173 3.78 -9.63 -11.27
CA ALA A 173 4.40 -10.95 -11.47
C ALA A 173 4.69 -11.23 -12.95
N ALA A 174 3.72 -10.94 -13.83
CA ALA A 174 3.91 -11.05 -15.27
C ALA A 174 4.98 -10.07 -15.79
N GLY A 175 5.03 -8.84 -15.25
CA GLY A 175 6.06 -7.85 -15.56
C GLY A 175 7.47 -8.30 -15.14
N LEU A 176 7.62 -8.95 -13.98
CA LEU A 176 8.88 -9.54 -13.54
C LEU A 176 9.36 -10.63 -14.52
N ALA A 177 8.45 -11.51 -14.96
CA ALA A 177 8.75 -12.54 -15.93
C ALA A 177 9.13 -11.94 -17.30
N GLN A 178 8.41 -10.90 -17.76
CA GLN A 178 8.72 -10.19 -19.01
C GLN A 178 10.11 -9.54 -18.97
N ARG A 179 10.52 -9.01 -17.82
CA ARG A 179 11.85 -8.40 -17.62
C ARG A 179 12.95 -9.41 -17.26
N GLY A 180 12.66 -10.71 -17.28
CA GLY A 180 13.65 -11.76 -17.03
C GLY A 180 14.20 -11.80 -15.60
N VAL A 181 13.44 -11.32 -14.61
CA VAL A 181 13.83 -11.43 -13.19
C VAL A 181 13.87 -12.91 -12.79
N GLU A 182 14.95 -13.34 -12.12
CA GLU A 182 15.05 -14.70 -11.57
C GLU A 182 14.17 -14.81 -10.32
N THR A 183 12.93 -15.27 -10.48
CA THR A 183 11.98 -15.37 -9.36
C THR A 183 12.00 -16.75 -8.70
N HIS A 184 12.30 -16.77 -7.41
CA HIS A 184 12.26 -17.93 -6.53
C HIS A 184 11.03 -17.83 -5.61
N TRP A 185 9.87 -18.22 -6.15
CA TRP A 185 8.64 -18.35 -5.37
C TRP A 185 8.67 -19.58 -4.47
N ASN A 186 7.86 -19.61 -3.42
CA ASN A 186 7.83 -20.66 -2.40
C ASN A 186 9.21 -20.97 -1.79
N THR A 187 10.07 -19.96 -1.70
CA THR A 187 11.44 -20.04 -1.20
C THR A 187 11.61 -19.10 -0.03
N ALA A 188 11.59 -19.66 1.18
CA ALA A 188 11.92 -18.91 2.39
C ALA A 188 13.42 -18.64 2.44
N VAL A 189 13.81 -17.46 2.90
CA VAL A 189 15.21 -17.05 3.05
C VAL A 189 15.58 -17.10 4.53
N ASP A 190 16.64 -17.83 4.83
CA ASP A 190 17.27 -17.88 6.15
C ASP A 190 18.25 -16.70 6.28
N ASP A 191 18.16 -15.96 7.39
CA ASP A 191 19.08 -14.85 7.68
C ASP A 191 20.51 -15.32 7.94
N ALA A 192 20.69 -16.59 8.33
CA ALA A 192 22.01 -17.18 8.54
C ALA A 192 22.75 -17.52 7.24
N ASP A 193 22.02 -17.69 6.13
CA ASP A 193 22.58 -17.99 4.80
C ASP A 193 21.80 -17.26 3.69
N PRO A 194 21.89 -15.92 3.63
CA PRO A 194 21.16 -15.15 2.64
C PRO A 194 21.72 -15.39 1.22
N PRO A 195 20.87 -15.32 0.17
CA PRO A 195 21.31 -15.43 -1.21
C PRO A 195 22.43 -14.43 -1.54
N ARG A 196 23.43 -14.88 -2.32
CA ARG A 196 24.55 -14.04 -2.72
C ARG A 196 24.14 -13.07 -3.83
N ALA A 197 24.41 -11.78 -3.63
CA ALA A 197 24.28 -10.71 -4.63
C ALA A 197 25.29 -9.59 -4.34
N ARG A 198 25.45 -8.65 -5.28
CA ARG A 198 26.28 -7.44 -5.05
C ARG A 198 25.61 -6.48 -4.07
N VAL A 199 24.29 -6.39 -4.10
CA VAL A 199 23.45 -5.61 -3.16
C VAL A 199 22.21 -6.44 -2.81
N THR A 200 21.83 -6.43 -1.54
CA THR A 200 20.61 -7.08 -1.03
C THR A 200 19.57 -6.03 -0.67
N ILE A 201 18.31 -6.26 -1.04
CA ILE A 201 17.19 -5.40 -0.69
C ILE A 201 16.16 -6.23 0.07
N ASP A 202 15.99 -5.96 1.37
CA ASP A 202 15.05 -6.69 2.22
C ASP A 202 13.71 -5.97 2.30
N THR A 203 12.69 -6.57 1.70
CA THR A 203 11.29 -6.10 1.67
C THR A 203 10.33 -7.14 2.27
N ARG A 204 10.81 -8.01 3.16
CA ARG A 204 10.05 -9.16 3.70
C ARG A 204 8.90 -8.79 4.66
N GLY A 205 8.63 -7.51 4.89
CA GLY A 205 7.63 -7.07 5.86
C GLY A 205 7.98 -7.59 7.26
N LEU A 206 7.05 -8.26 7.94
CA LEU A 206 7.30 -8.84 9.27
C LEU A 206 8.41 -9.91 9.29
N GLY A 207 8.78 -10.47 8.14
CA GLY A 207 9.94 -11.35 8.05
C GLY A 207 11.28 -10.66 8.34
N ALA A 208 11.33 -9.32 8.34
CA ALA A 208 12.54 -8.55 8.64
C ALA A 208 12.72 -8.26 10.15
N LYS A 209 11.81 -8.70 11.03
CA LYS A 209 11.87 -8.46 12.48
C LYS A 209 13.20 -8.83 13.15
N PRO A 210 13.89 -9.94 12.79
CA PRO A 210 15.20 -10.24 13.36
C PRO A 210 16.23 -9.12 13.18
N ALA A 211 16.12 -8.36 12.09
CA ALA A 211 16.99 -7.22 11.80
C ALA A 211 16.35 -5.84 12.12
N LEU A 212 15.04 -5.80 12.36
CA LEU A 212 14.26 -4.59 12.70
C LEU A 212 13.35 -4.92 13.90
N PRO A 213 13.89 -4.97 15.14
CA PRO A 213 13.15 -5.47 16.30
C PRO A 213 11.95 -4.61 16.71
N ALA A 214 11.97 -3.32 16.37
CA ALA A 214 10.84 -2.39 16.59
C ALA A 214 9.67 -2.61 15.61
N LEU A 215 9.87 -3.40 14.55
CA LEU A 215 8.83 -3.69 13.57
C LEU A 215 7.75 -4.59 14.20
N ARG A 216 6.50 -4.15 14.09
CA ARG A 216 5.32 -4.85 14.60
C ARG A 216 4.28 -5.07 13.50
N GLY A 217 3.44 -6.08 13.70
CA GLY A 217 2.25 -6.30 12.89
C GLY A 217 1.03 -5.60 13.48
N ILE A 218 0.30 -4.88 12.64
CA ILE A 218 -1.06 -4.43 12.93
C ILE A 218 -2.03 -5.30 12.15
N ARG A 219 -2.82 -6.11 12.87
CA ARG A 219 -3.84 -6.98 12.29
C ARG A 219 -4.93 -6.11 11.67
N GLY A 220 -5.17 -6.35 10.38
CA GLY A 220 -6.27 -5.76 9.63
C GLY A 220 -7.18 -6.84 9.09
N GLU A 221 -8.48 -6.66 9.30
CA GLU A 221 -9.51 -7.55 8.78
C GLU A 221 -10.38 -6.80 7.77
N VAL A 222 -10.72 -7.50 6.69
CA VAL A 222 -11.40 -6.94 5.51
C VAL A 222 -12.42 -7.94 5.00
N VAL A 223 -13.62 -7.46 4.66
CA VAL A 223 -14.68 -8.27 4.04
C VAL A 223 -14.71 -7.97 2.55
N ARG A 224 -14.71 -9.01 1.72
CA ARG A 224 -15.00 -8.89 0.28
C ARG A 224 -16.38 -9.46 0.00
N VAL A 225 -17.21 -8.68 -0.67
CA VAL A 225 -18.59 -9.06 -1.00
C VAL A 225 -18.88 -8.86 -2.47
N HIS A 226 -19.83 -9.61 -3.01
CA HIS A 226 -20.44 -9.39 -4.31
C HIS A 226 -21.84 -8.84 -4.12
N ALA A 227 -22.12 -7.65 -4.65
CA ALA A 227 -23.37 -6.93 -4.45
C ALA A 227 -23.84 -6.24 -5.75
N PRO A 228 -24.45 -7.00 -6.68
CA PRO A 228 -24.95 -6.46 -7.95
C PRO A 228 -25.92 -5.29 -7.77
N GLY A 229 -25.82 -4.29 -8.65
CA GLY A 229 -26.79 -3.21 -8.75
C GLY A 229 -26.65 -2.08 -7.72
N ILE A 230 -25.64 -2.10 -6.85
CA ILE A 230 -25.33 -0.93 -6.01
C ILE A 230 -24.69 0.17 -6.86
N GLY A 231 -23.67 -0.16 -7.66
CA GLY A 231 -23.07 0.75 -8.62
C GLY A 231 -22.26 1.90 -8.02
N LEU A 232 -21.60 1.72 -6.86
CA LEU A 232 -20.67 2.75 -6.37
C LEU A 232 -19.55 2.96 -7.39
N THR A 233 -19.32 4.21 -7.76
CA THR A 233 -18.32 4.57 -8.78
C THR A 233 -16.98 4.98 -8.18
N ARG A 234 -16.92 5.12 -6.85
CA ARG A 234 -15.70 5.50 -6.12
C ARG A 234 -15.69 4.97 -4.68
N PRO A 235 -14.53 5.00 -3.99
CA PRO A 235 -14.47 4.68 -2.58
C PRO A 235 -15.34 5.62 -1.74
N VAL A 236 -16.06 5.04 -0.78
CA VAL A 236 -16.90 5.78 0.18
C VAL A 236 -16.36 5.53 1.58
N ARG A 237 -16.07 6.58 2.35
CA ARG A 237 -15.69 6.50 3.77
C ARG A 237 -16.81 7.04 4.63
N LEU A 238 -17.30 6.23 5.56
CA LEU A 238 -18.29 6.62 6.54
C LEU A 238 -17.57 7.16 7.78
N LEU A 239 -17.84 8.42 8.14
CA LEU A 239 -17.46 8.93 9.46
C LEU A 239 -18.48 8.45 10.47
N HIS A 240 -18.01 7.66 11.43
CA HIS A 240 -18.81 7.16 12.52
C HIS A 240 -17.92 7.01 13.75
N PRO A 241 -18.37 7.44 14.95
CA PRO A 241 -17.54 7.51 16.16
C PRO A 241 -16.97 6.15 16.61
N ARG A 242 -17.57 5.05 16.15
CA ARG A 242 -17.12 3.68 16.47
C ARG A 242 -16.58 2.90 15.29
N TYR A 243 -16.85 3.35 14.06
CA TYR A 243 -16.70 2.53 12.87
C TYR A 243 -16.00 3.33 11.76
N PRO A 244 -14.67 3.54 11.83
CA PRO A 244 -13.93 4.16 10.74
C PRO A 244 -13.84 3.16 9.58
N ILE A 245 -14.79 3.23 8.65
CA ILE A 245 -14.97 2.21 7.61
C ILE A 245 -15.04 2.87 6.24
N TYR A 246 -14.48 2.16 5.27
CA TYR A 246 -14.61 2.45 3.87
C TYR A 246 -15.20 1.27 3.09
N VAL A 247 -15.82 1.60 1.96
CA VAL A 247 -16.28 0.66 0.94
C VAL A 247 -15.60 1.04 -0.36
N ALA A 248 -14.74 0.14 -0.87
CA ALA A 248 -13.97 0.35 -2.09
C ALA A 248 -14.53 -0.55 -3.21
N PRO A 249 -15.17 0.02 -4.26
CA PRO A 249 -15.72 -0.77 -5.35
C PRO A 249 -14.62 -1.33 -6.26
N LYS A 250 -14.79 -2.57 -6.71
CA LYS A 250 -13.98 -3.27 -7.71
C LYS A 250 -14.84 -3.60 -8.91
N GLN A 251 -14.22 -4.12 -9.97
CA GLN A 251 -14.97 -4.58 -11.15
C GLN A 251 -15.95 -5.71 -10.80
N ASN A 252 -17.00 -5.84 -11.60
CA ASN A 252 -17.99 -6.92 -11.50
C ASN A 252 -18.75 -6.91 -10.16
N ASP A 253 -19.17 -5.72 -9.70
CA ASP A 253 -19.97 -5.54 -8.48
C ASP A 253 -19.36 -6.16 -7.22
N VAL A 254 -18.02 -6.23 -7.18
CA VAL A 254 -17.29 -6.67 -6.00
C VAL A 254 -16.94 -5.43 -5.17
N TYR A 255 -17.13 -5.51 -3.86
CA TYR A 255 -16.82 -4.43 -2.93
C TYR A 255 -15.91 -4.95 -1.82
N VAL A 256 -14.92 -4.13 -1.47
CA VAL A 256 -14.01 -4.39 -0.35
C VAL A 256 -14.36 -3.44 0.77
N ILE A 257 -14.78 -4.01 1.90
CA ILE A 257 -15.22 -3.27 3.09
C ILE A 257 -14.12 -3.44 4.12
N GLY A 258 -13.55 -2.32 4.56
CA GLY A 258 -12.47 -2.38 5.50
C GLY A 258 -12.21 -1.07 6.22
N ALA A 259 -11.20 -1.05 7.09
CA ALA A 259 -10.61 -2.24 7.68
C ALA A 259 -10.51 -2.03 9.18
N THR A 260 -10.52 -3.12 9.95
CA THR A 260 -10.14 -3.04 11.35
C THR A 260 -8.66 -2.70 11.49
N GLU A 261 -8.32 -2.15 12.66
CA GLU A 261 -6.96 -1.82 13.07
C GLU A 261 -6.78 -2.38 14.49
N ILE A 262 -6.24 -3.59 14.57
CA ILE A 262 -6.10 -4.35 15.83
C ILE A 262 -4.62 -4.53 16.12
N GLU A 263 -4.20 -4.08 17.29
CA GLU A 263 -2.85 -4.30 17.80
C GLU A 263 -2.60 -5.81 17.98
N GLY A 264 -1.68 -6.36 17.19
CA GLY A 264 -1.32 -7.78 17.27
C GLY A 264 -0.98 -8.42 15.93
N GLU A 265 -0.28 -9.55 16.03
CA GLU A 265 0.23 -10.33 14.89
C GLU A 265 -0.56 -11.62 14.65
N ASP A 266 -1.78 -11.70 15.20
CA ASP A 266 -2.65 -12.87 15.03
C ASP A 266 -3.15 -12.94 13.58
N LEU A 267 -2.90 -14.07 12.92
CA LEU A 267 -3.35 -14.38 11.57
C LEU A 267 -4.54 -15.36 11.53
N SER A 268 -5.14 -15.62 12.70
CA SER A 268 -6.37 -16.42 12.81
C SER A 268 -7.52 -15.84 11.96
N PRO A 269 -8.54 -16.65 11.63
CA PRO A 269 -9.73 -16.17 10.95
C PRO A 269 -10.36 -14.94 11.63
N MET A 270 -11.09 -14.15 10.84
CA MET A 270 -11.73 -12.91 11.29
C MET A 270 -12.61 -13.12 12.53
N SER A 271 -12.56 -12.16 13.47
CA SER A 271 -13.42 -12.22 14.66
C SER A 271 -14.90 -11.94 14.35
N VAL A 272 -15.81 -12.50 15.16
CA VAL A 272 -17.26 -12.19 15.07
C VAL A 272 -17.53 -10.70 15.21
N ARG A 273 -16.80 -10.03 16.12
CA ARG A 273 -16.91 -8.59 16.34
C ARG A 273 -16.61 -7.83 15.05
N SER A 274 -15.47 -8.10 14.43
CA SER A 274 -15.03 -7.43 13.21
C SER A 274 -15.99 -7.65 12.05
N ALA A 275 -16.50 -8.88 11.89
CA ALA A 275 -17.50 -9.19 10.88
C ALA A 275 -18.79 -8.38 11.10
N LEU A 276 -19.31 -8.33 12.33
CA LEU A 276 -20.51 -7.56 12.65
C LEU A 276 -20.30 -6.05 12.43
N GLU A 277 -19.17 -5.49 12.87
CA GLU A 277 -18.86 -4.07 12.71
C GLU A 277 -18.75 -3.68 11.22
N LEU A 278 -17.97 -4.43 10.44
CA LEU A 278 -17.76 -4.14 9.01
C LEU A 278 -19.05 -4.30 8.18
N LEU A 279 -19.80 -5.39 8.39
CA LEU A 279 -21.02 -5.66 7.62
C LEU A 279 -22.17 -4.73 8.01
N SER A 280 -22.32 -4.39 9.30
CA SER A 280 -23.37 -3.45 9.75
C SER A 280 -23.11 -2.05 9.21
N ALA A 281 -21.85 -1.62 9.12
CA ALA A 281 -21.52 -0.33 8.54
C ALA A 281 -21.74 -0.29 7.03
N ALA A 282 -21.41 -1.36 6.30
CA ALA A 282 -21.74 -1.45 4.87
C ALA A 282 -23.25 -1.31 4.64
N TYR A 283 -24.07 -2.01 5.43
CA TYR A 283 -25.53 -1.87 5.39
C TYR A 283 -26.00 -0.43 5.68
N THR A 284 -25.31 0.26 6.60
CA THR A 284 -25.59 1.65 6.98
C THR A 284 -25.22 2.66 5.89
N VAL A 285 -24.24 2.33 5.03
CA VAL A 285 -23.90 3.10 3.82
C VAL A 285 -24.96 2.87 2.74
N HIS A 286 -25.31 1.62 2.47
CA HIS A 286 -26.34 1.27 1.50
C HIS A 286 -27.06 -0.04 1.89
N PRO A 287 -28.39 -0.05 2.10
CA PRO A 287 -29.13 -1.21 2.60
C PRO A 287 -29.10 -2.41 1.66
N ALA A 288 -28.87 -2.21 0.35
CA ALA A 288 -28.71 -3.34 -0.58
C ALA A 288 -27.46 -4.19 -0.29
N PHE A 289 -26.50 -3.72 0.52
CA PHE A 289 -25.44 -4.58 1.05
C PHE A 289 -25.98 -5.69 1.95
N GLY A 290 -27.19 -5.57 2.49
CA GLY A 290 -27.85 -6.63 3.26
C GLY A 290 -28.10 -7.91 2.46
N GLU A 291 -28.19 -7.81 1.13
CA GLU A 291 -28.33 -8.95 0.22
C GLU A 291 -27.03 -9.31 -0.51
N ALA A 292 -25.90 -8.72 -0.12
CA ALA A 292 -24.60 -9.04 -0.71
C ALA A 292 -24.18 -10.48 -0.35
N ARG A 293 -23.47 -11.14 -1.27
CA ARG A 293 -22.86 -12.44 -1.01
C ARG A 293 -21.46 -12.22 -0.45
N ILE A 294 -21.19 -12.70 0.75
CA ILE A 294 -19.84 -12.69 1.33
C ILE A 294 -18.98 -13.65 0.51
N LEU A 295 -17.95 -13.11 -0.13
CA LEU A 295 -16.97 -13.90 -0.87
C LEU A 295 -15.87 -14.37 0.06
N GLU A 296 -15.36 -13.45 0.89
CA GLU A 296 -14.20 -13.71 1.75
C GLU A 296 -14.22 -12.83 3.00
N LEU A 297 -13.72 -13.40 4.10
CA LEU A 297 -13.39 -12.71 5.35
C LEU A 297 -11.88 -12.87 5.56
N ASN A 298 -11.12 -11.84 5.22
CA ASN A 298 -9.66 -11.91 5.17
C ASN A 298 -9.02 -11.25 6.39
N THR A 299 -7.93 -11.84 6.86
CA THR A 299 -7.07 -11.30 7.92
C THR A 299 -5.63 -11.22 7.39
N GLN A 300 -4.94 -10.12 7.68
CA GLN A 300 -3.49 -10.05 7.51
C GLN A 300 -2.87 -9.00 8.42
N CYS A 301 -1.58 -9.13 8.70
CA CYS A 301 -0.83 -8.16 9.48
C CYS A 301 -0.05 -7.20 8.58
N ARG A 302 -0.17 -5.91 8.86
CA ARG A 302 0.54 -4.83 8.19
C ARG A 302 1.87 -4.61 8.90
N PRO A 303 3.02 -4.66 8.20
CA PRO A 303 4.31 -4.30 8.78
C PRO A 303 4.36 -2.81 9.12
N THR A 304 4.62 -2.49 10.37
CA THR A 304 4.48 -1.15 10.93
C THR A 304 5.65 -0.82 11.84
N LEU A 305 6.26 0.34 11.63
CA LEU A 305 7.25 0.92 12.55
C LEU A 305 6.55 1.74 13.65
N PRO A 306 7.23 2.06 14.77
CA PRO A 306 6.62 2.77 15.90
C PRO A 306 5.93 4.09 15.51
N ASP A 307 6.55 4.84 14.61
CA ASP A 307 6.10 6.14 14.09
C ASP A 307 5.07 6.05 12.94
N HIS A 308 4.70 4.84 12.52
CA HIS A 308 3.81 4.56 11.39
C HIS A 308 4.31 5.06 10.01
N LEU A 309 5.58 5.44 9.89
CA LEU A 309 6.19 5.89 8.65
C LEU A 309 6.88 4.73 7.91
N PRO A 310 6.97 4.79 6.57
CA PRO A 310 7.87 3.92 5.83
C PRO A 310 9.33 4.25 6.15
N ALA A 311 10.21 3.25 6.09
CA ALA A 311 11.65 3.47 6.24
C ALA A 311 12.47 2.62 5.27
N LEU A 312 13.55 3.23 4.79
CA LEU A 312 14.66 2.65 4.04
C LEU A 312 15.90 2.68 4.94
N VAL A 313 16.30 1.53 5.47
CA VAL A 313 17.42 1.41 6.42
C VAL A 313 18.61 0.74 5.73
N TRP A 314 19.69 1.48 5.54
CA TRP A 314 20.96 0.94 5.06
C TRP A 314 21.78 0.34 6.21
N ASP A 315 22.34 -0.84 6.03
CA ASP A 315 23.08 -1.57 7.07
C ASP A 315 24.53 -1.11 7.30
N GLY A 316 24.99 -0.07 6.60
CA GLY A 316 26.40 0.34 6.60
C GLY A 316 27.27 -0.46 5.63
N ALA A 317 26.70 -1.42 4.89
CA ALA A 317 27.39 -2.28 3.96
C ALA A 317 26.61 -2.41 2.63
N ARG A 318 26.04 -3.59 2.35
CA ARG A 318 25.43 -3.94 1.05
C ARG A 318 23.95 -4.26 1.14
N THR A 319 23.30 -4.01 2.29
CA THR A 319 21.88 -4.29 2.49
C THR A 319 21.09 -3.01 2.67
N LEU A 320 20.01 -2.90 1.89
CA LEU A 320 18.98 -1.87 2.08
C LEU A 320 17.68 -2.56 2.52
N ARG A 321 17.14 -2.20 3.68
CA ARG A 321 15.87 -2.72 4.18
C ARG A 321 14.76 -1.72 3.89
N VAL A 322 13.63 -2.16 3.38
CA VAL A 322 12.50 -1.30 3.01
C VAL A 322 11.24 -1.84 3.67
N ASN A 323 10.70 -1.10 4.65
CA ASN A 323 9.61 -1.57 5.49
C ASN A 323 8.74 -0.44 6.03
N GLY A 324 7.76 -0.76 6.90
CA GLY A 324 6.96 0.25 7.61
C GLY A 324 5.84 0.89 6.78
N LEU A 325 5.52 0.35 5.59
CA LEU A 325 4.48 0.90 4.71
C LEU A 325 3.07 0.91 5.36
N TYR A 326 2.90 0.19 6.46
CA TYR A 326 1.71 0.20 7.30
C TYR A 326 0.41 -0.03 6.49
N ARG A 327 -0.59 0.84 6.66
CA ARG A 327 -1.88 0.78 5.95
C ARG A 327 -1.86 1.48 4.59
N HIS A 328 -0.75 2.12 4.25
CA HIS A 328 -0.59 2.99 3.09
C HIS A 328 0.09 2.31 1.90
N GLY A 329 0.39 1.00 1.99
CA GLY A 329 1.23 0.29 1.02
C GLY A 329 0.95 0.59 -0.45
N PHE A 330 -0.28 0.40 -0.94
CA PHE A 330 -0.60 0.75 -2.33
C PHE A 330 -0.52 2.24 -2.63
N MET A 331 -0.85 3.08 -1.65
CA MET A 331 -0.85 4.53 -1.81
C MET A 331 0.57 5.08 -1.98
N ILE A 332 1.58 4.53 -1.29
CA ILE A 332 2.94 5.09 -1.26
C ILE A 332 4.02 4.23 -1.94
N ALA A 333 3.72 2.96 -2.25
CA ALA A 333 4.74 2.02 -2.75
C ALA A 333 5.47 2.48 -4.02
N PRO A 334 4.86 3.20 -5.00
CA PRO A 334 5.61 3.74 -6.12
C PRO A 334 6.78 4.62 -5.69
N GLU A 335 6.56 5.67 -4.91
CA GLU A 335 7.66 6.57 -4.52
C GLU A 335 8.65 5.88 -3.56
N VAL A 336 8.16 5.03 -2.65
CA VAL A 336 9.03 4.23 -1.76
C VAL A 336 9.94 3.30 -2.57
N ALA A 337 9.41 2.65 -3.62
CA ALA A 337 10.19 1.76 -4.46
C ALA A 337 11.15 2.53 -5.39
N ASP A 338 10.79 3.74 -5.85
CA ASP A 338 11.69 4.58 -6.66
C ASP A 338 12.90 5.00 -5.84
N GLU A 339 12.67 5.40 -4.59
CA GLU A 339 13.75 5.77 -3.69
C GLU A 339 14.62 4.56 -3.32
N ALA A 340 14.02 3.39 -3.12
CA ALA A 340 14.77 2.16 -2.87
C ALA A 340 15.66 1.79 -4.07
N VAL A 341 15.15 1.94 -5.30
CA VAL A 341 15.91 1.73 -6.54
C VAL A 341 17.07 2.73 -6.64
N ARG A 342 16.83 4.01 -6.34
CA ARG A 342 17.85 5.08 -6.35
C ARG A 342 19.00 4.77 -5.37
N CYS A 343 18.66 4.39 -4.13
CA CYS A 343 19.63 3.98 -3.11
C CYS A 343 20.39 2.71 -3.51
N ALA A 344 19.69 1.70 -4.02
CA ALA A 344 20.29 0.44 -4.45
C ALA A 344 21.27 0.63 -5.62
N GLN A 345 20.93 1.47 -6.60
CA GLN A 345 21.83 1.85 -7.69
C GLN A 345 23.07 2.60 -7.17
N ALA A 346 22.90 3.51 -6.22
CA ALA A 346 24.03 4.19 -5.59
C ALA A 346 24.96 3.22 -4.83
N LEU A 347 24.40 2.21 -4.16
CA LEU A 347 25.19 1.16 -3.51
C LEU A 347 26.01 0.34 -4.52
N ILE A 348 25.39 -0.12 -5.61
CA ILE A 348 26.09 -0.99 -6.58
C ILE A 348 27.17 -0.24 -7.38
N GLU A 349 26.96 1.06 -7.61
CA GLU A 349 27.92 1.97 -8.26
C GLU A 349 29.05 2.42 -7.33
N GLY A 350 28.97 2.11 -6.04
CA GLY A 350 29.96 2.51 -5.05
C GLY A 350 29.87 3.99 -4.63
N ARG A 351 28.76 4.66 -4.93
CA ARG A 351 28.49 6.04 -4.51
C ARG A 351 28.11 6.16 -3.04
N ILE A 352 27.65 5.07 -2.42
CA ILE A 352 27.48 4.95 -0.96
C ILE A 352 28.58 4.01 -0.46
N ALA A 353 29.71 4.59 -0.03
CA ALA A 353 30.86 3.86 0.49
C ALA A 353 30.97 3.92 2.03
N ASP A 354 30.39 4.96 2.63
CA ASP A 354 30.43 5.25 4.06
C ASP A 354 29.19 6.08 4.47
N ALA A 355 29.11 6.42 5.76
CA ALA A 355 28.00 7.19 6.34
C ALA A 355 27.89 8.61 5.76
N ASP A 356 29.01 9.27 5.46
CA ASP A 356 29.01 10.62 4.90
C ASP A 356 28.44 10.64 3.48
N ALA A 357 28.81 9.65 2.67
CA ALA A 357 28.28 9.46 1.34
C ALA A 357 26.77 9.13 1.36
N PHE A 358 26.33 8.30 2.31
CA PHE A 358 24.90 8.06 2.53
C PHE A 358 24.16 9.33 2.93
N GLU A 359 24.70 10.13 3.85
CA GLU A 359 24.08 11.38 4.30
C GLU A 359 24.03 12.44 3.19
N ALA A 360 25.03 12.50 2.30
CA ALA A 360 24.98 13.33 1.10
C ALA A 360 23.81 12.92 0.19
N LEU A 361 23.70 11.62 -0.11
CA LEU A 361 22.60 11.07 -0.92
C LEU A 361 21.23 11.27 -0.28
N ARG A 362 21.15 11.22 1.05
CA ARG A 362 19.94 11.48 1.83
C ARG A 362 19.49 12.93 1.69
N ARG A 363 20.41 13.90 1.83
CA ARG A 363 20.10 15.34 1.72
C ARG A 363 19.60 15.76 0.34
N GLU A 364 20.00 15.03 -0.71
CA GLU A 364 19.49 15.24 -2.07
C GLU A 364 18.10 14.64 -2.30
N SER A 365 17.64 13.77 -1.40
CA SER A 365 16.33 13.12 -1.53
C SER A 365 15.20 14.06 -1.11
N ARG A 366 14.15 14.12 -1.96
CA ARG A 366 12.86 14.68 -1.56
C ARG A 366 12.27 13.94 -0.35
N TRP A 367 12.59 12.65 -0.21
CA TRP A 367 12.05 11.76 0.81
C TRP A 367 13.05 11.49 1.94
N SER A 368 13.98 12.42 2.18
CA SER A 368 15.09 12.28 3.14
C SER A 368 14.67 11.81 4.55
N ALA A 369 13.44 12.06 4.97
CA ALA A 369 12.87 11.65 6.24
C ALA A 369 12.66 10.13 6.39
N MET A 370 12.53 9.38 5.29
CA MET A 370 12.39 7.91 5.34
C MET A 370 13.71 7.16 5.13
N LEU A 371 14.85 7.85 5.00
CA LEU A 371 16.15 7.22 4.74
C LEU A 371 16.98 7.24 6.03
N HIS A 372 17.44 6.07 6.47
CA HIS A 372 18.19 5.90 7.71
C HIS A 372 19.43 5.03 7.47
N ALA A 373 20.50 5.33 8.21
CA ALA A 373 21.64 4.44 8.34
C ALA A 373 21.49 3.67 9.67
N HIS A 374 21.80 2.38 9.66
CA HIS A 374 21.71 1.54 10.85
C HIS A 374 22.57 2.11 11.99
N GLY A 375 21.99 2.24 13.18
CA GLY A 375 22.64 2.83 14.36
C GLY A 375 22.61 4.36 14.47
N ALA A 376 22.09 5.08 13.47
CA ALA A 376 21.89 6.54 13.53
C ALA A 376 20.44 6.91 13.19
N GLY A 377 19.65 7.27 14.21
CA GLY A 377 18.28 7.74 14.02
C GLY A 377 17.31 6.66 13.51
N GLU A 378 17.42 5.43 14.03
CA GLU A 378 16.29 4.51 13.94
C GLU A 378 15.08 5.18 14.62
N PRO A 379 13.87 5.07 14.04
CA PRO A 379 12.68 5.57 14.71
C PRO A 379 12.51 4.79 16.02
N ASP A 380 12.69 5.49 17.15
CA ASP A 380 12.46 4.98 18.51
C ASP A 380 11.02 4.47 18.69
#